data_AF-A0A371QWK2-F1
#
_entry.id   AF-A0A371QWK2-F1
#
_cell.length_a   1.000
_cell.length_b   1.000
_cell.length_c   1.000
_cell.angle_alpha   90.00
_cell.angle_beta   90.00
_cell.angle_gamma   90.00
#
_symmetry.space_group_name_H-M   'P 1'
#
loop_
_entity.id
_entity.type
_entity.pdbx_description
1 polymer ?
#
loop_
_entity_poly.entity_id
_entity_poly.type
_entity_poly.pdbx_seq_one_letter_code
_entity_poly.pdbx_strand_id
1 'polypeptide(L)'
;MKTLRESSLKLLKNRKKRLFKTGGYHYSQITETELKLFLSAFETRCDLCGRRLDSNNIGYLRVGAAVELALCEQCLGDYAELIAAEFLKQPPYGPE
;
A
#
# COMPACT_ATOMS: atom_id res chain seq x y z
N MET A 1 3.03 1.93 -21.35
CA MET A 1 2.91 2.28 -19.91
C MET A 1 2.38 1.15 -18.99
N LYS A 2 1.98 -0.04 -19.49
CA LYS A 2 1.56 -1.18 -18.63
C LYS A 2 2.73 -1.87 -17.89
N THR A 3 3.91 -1.90 -18.50
CA THR A 3 5.09 -2.64 -18.00
C THR A 3 5.69 -2.07 -16.71
N LEU A 4 5.75 -0.74 -16.56
CA LEU A 4 6.21 -0.09 -15.33
C LEU A 4 5.30 -0.42 -14.13
N ARG A 5 3.98 -0.40 -14.34
CA ARG A 5 2.97 -0.70 -13.31
C ARG A 5 3.04 -2.16 -12.85
N GLU A 6 3.19 -3.10 -13.78
CA GLU A 6 3.38 -4.54 -13.48
C GLU A 6 4.68 -4.82 -12.72
N SER A 7 5.75 -4.11 -13.06
CA SER A 7 7.06 -4.23 -12.39
C SER A 7 6.99 -3.74 -10.94
N SER A 8 6.35 -2.59 -10.72
CA SER A 8 6.11 -2.02 -9.39
C SER A 8 5.17 -2.88 -8.53
N LEU A 9 4.13 -3.47 -9.14
CA LEU A 9 3.25 -4.42 -8.45
C LEU A 9 3.98 -5.70 -8.02
N LYS A 10 4.86 -6.24 -8.87
CA LYS A 10 5.74 -7.38 -8.50
C LYS A 10 6.70 -7.01 -7.36
N LEU A 11 7.23 -5.79 -7.37
CA LEU A 11 8.07 -5.27 -6.28
C LEU A 11 7.29 -5.15 -4.97
N LEU A 12 6.07 -4.60 -4.99
CA LEU A 12 5.20 -4.58 -3.82
C LEU A 12 4.86 -5.99 -3.33
N LYS A 13 4.62 -6.94 -4.23
CA LYS A 13 4.38 -8.35 -3.87
C LYS A 13 5.58 -8.98 -3.16
N ASN A 14 6.80 -8.70 -3.62
CA ASN A 14 8.02 -9.15 -2.95
C ASN A 14 8.26 -8.42 -1.62
N ARG A 15 7.96 -7.12 -1.53
CA ARG A 15 7.94 -6.36 -0.27
C ARG A 15 6.91 -6.94 0.70
N LYS A 16 5.71 -7.30 0.25
CA LYS A 16 4.64 -7.97 1.05
C LYS A 16 5.18 -9.20 1.77
N LYS A 17 5.89 -10.10 1.06
CA LYS A 17 6.49 -11.30 1.67
C LYS A 17 7.50 -11.00 2.80
N ARG A 18 8.17 -9.85 2.76
CA ARG A 18 9.08 -9.41 3.83
C ARG A 18 8.37 -8.63 4.94
N LEU A 19 7.42 -7.77 4.57
CA LEU A 19 6.71 -6.87 5.48
C LEU A 19 5.77 -7.62 6.43
N PHE A 20 5.10 -8.68 5.97
CA PHE A 20 4.20 -9.47 6.81
C PHE A 20 4.93 -10.37 7.83
N LYS A 21 6.27 -10.40 7.84
CA LYS A 21 7.08 -11.22 8.76
C LYS A 21 7.62 -10.46 9.98
N THR A 22 7.38 -9.16 10.10
CA THR A 22 8.00 -8.33 11.15
C THR A 22 7.01 -7.36 11.78
N GLY A 23 6.70 -7.56 13.06
CA GLY A 23 6.12 -6.55 13.95
C GLY A 23 4.60 -6.59 14.12
N GLY A 24 4.15 -6.40 15.36
CA GLY A 24 2.73 -6.22 15.71
C GLY A 24 2.17 -4.94 15.08
N TYR A 25 0.95 -5.02 14.55
CA TYR A 25 0.27 -3.89 13.94
C TYR A 25 -0.23 -2.92 15.01
N HIS A 26 0.36 -1.73 15.09
CA HIS A 26 -0.16 -0.63 15.89
C HIS A 26 -1.05 0.25 15.00
N TYR A 27 -2.35 0.23 15.24
CA TYR A 27 -3.30 1.14 14.61
C TYR A 27 -3.42 2.40 15.48
N SER A 28 -2.90 3.53 15.00
CA SER A 28 -3.20 4.84 15.61
C SER A 28 -4.21 5.57 14.73
N GLN A 29 -5.33 5.97 15.32
CA GLN A 29 -6.18 6.98 14.69
C GLN A 29 -5.49 8.35 14.88
N ILE A 30 -5.31 9.07 13.78
CA ILE A 30 -4.84 10.47 13.80
C ILE A 30 -5.92 11.35 13.21
N THR A 31 -5.90 12.63 13.56
CA THR A 31 -6.82 13.63 13.02
C THR A 31 -6.47 13.96 11.57
N GLU A 32 -7.44 14.50 10.82
CA GLU A 32 -7.21 14.99 9.45
C GLU A 32 -6.14 16.11 9.42
N THR A 33 -6.10 16.96 10.45
CA THR A 33 -5.09 18.02 10.59
C THR A 33 -3.69 17.43 10.73
N GLU A 34 -3.51 16.44 11.60
CA GLU A 34 -2.23 15.74 11.77
C GLU A 34 -1.81 15.02 10.50
N LEU A 35 -2.76 14.40 9.79
CA LEU A 35 -2.50 13.77 8.49
C LEU A 35 -2.02 14.80 7.46
N LYS A 36 -2.67 15.95 7.36
CA LYS A 36 -2.25 17.04 6.45
C LYS A 36 -0.84 17.54 6.77
N LEU A 37 -0.54 17.75 8.05
CA LEU A 37 0.79 18.15 8.51
C LEU A 37 1.85 17.10 8.16
N PHE A 38 1.55 15.83 8.41
CA PHE A 38 2.43 14.72 8.09
C PHE A 38 2.72 14.65 6.58
N LEU A 39 1.69 14.63 5.75
CA LEU A 39 1.85 14.52 4.29
C LEU A 39 2.59 15.72 3.69
N SER A 40 2.37 16.91 4.24
CA SER A 40 3.10 18.11 3.86
C SER A 40 4.58 18.03 4.24
N ALA A 41 4.88 17.66 5.48
CA ALA A 41 6.26 17.61 6.01
C ALA A 41 7.12 16.55 5.32
N PHE A 42 6.55 15.38 5.04
CA PHE A 42 7.28 14.26 4.43
C PHE A 42 7.19 14.24 2.90
N GLU A 43 6.47 15.18 2.29
CA GLU A 43 6.18 15.23 0.84
C GLU A 43 5.83 13.86 0.25
N THR A 44 4.99 13.11 0.98
CA THR A 44 4.81 11.68 0.73
C THR A 44 4.32 11.42 -0.69
N ARG A 45 4.85 10.40 -1.36
CA ARG A 45 4.47 10.02 -2.72
C ARG A 45 3.94 8.61 -2.75
N CYS A 46 3.02 8.35 -3.68
CA CYS A 46 2.54 7.01 -3.95
C CYS A 46 3.69 6.12 -4.43
N ASP A 47 3.94 5.00 -3.76
CA ASP A 47 5.00 4.04 -4.10
C ASP A 47 4.81 3.40 -5.49
N LEU A 48 3.57 3.39 -6.01
CA LEU A 48 3.26 2.79 -7.31
C LEU A 48 3.34 3.77 -8.47
N CYS A 49 2.76 4.97 -8.33
CA CYS A 49 2.63 5.91 -9.44
C CYS A 49 3.46 7.20 -9.26
N GLY A 50 4.11 7.39 -8.12
CA GLY A 50 4.95 8.56 -7.84
C GLY A 50 4.21 9.89 -7.63
N ARG A 51 2.88 9.89 -7.71
CA ARG A 51 2.03 11.07 -7.46
C ARG A 51 2.20 11.52 -6.00
N ARG A 52 2.33 12.83 -5.78
CA ARG A 52 2.34 13.44 -4.45
C ARG A 52 1.00 13.18 -3.76
N LEU A 53 1.06 12.72 -2.51
CA LEU A 53 -0.12 12.45 -1.70
C LEU A 53 -0.53 13.68 -0.90
N ASP A 54 -1.84 13.86 -0.79
CA ASP A 54 -2.49 14.87 0.04
C ASP A 54 -3.71 14.25 0.72
N SER A 55 -4.40 15.04 1.56
CA SER A 55 -5.59 14.57 2.28
C SER A 55 -6.76 14.17 1.37
N ASN A 56 -6.74 14.54 0.09
CA ASN A 56 -7.84 14.30 -0.84
C ASN A 56 -7.61 13.09 -1.74
N ASN A 57 -6.39 12.55 -1.79
CA ASN A 57 -6.03 11.47 -2.72
C ASN A 57 -5.37 10.26 -2.07
N ILE A 58 -5.10 10.34 -0.77
CA ILE A 58 -4.47 9.26 -0.02
C ILE A 58 -5.46 8.12 0.22
N GLY A 59 -5.11 6.92 -0.21
CA GLY A 59 -5.92 5.73 0.01
C GLY A 59 -5.42 4.88 1.17
N TYR A 60 -4.09 4.75 1.29
CA TYR A 60 -3.46 3.95 2.34
C TYR A 60 -2.09 4.50 2.71
N LEU A 61 -1.80 4.52 3.99
CA LEU A 61 -0.50 4.89 4.53
C LEU A 61 -0.12 3.92 5.64
N ARG A 62 1.10 3.38 5.56
CA ARG A 62 1.72 2.63 6.65
C ARG A 62 3.02 3.30 7.07
N VAL A 63 3.10 3.61 8.36
CA VAL A 63 4.23 4.30 8.97
C VAL A 63 4.76 3.44 10.11
N GLY A 64 6.06 3.18 10.09
CA GLY A 64 6.82 2.58 11.19
C GLY A 64 7.82 3.61 11.73
N ALA A 65 9.12 3.30 11.66
CA ALA A 65 10.17 4.30 11.87
C ALA A 65 10.27 5.34 10.73
N ALA A 66 9.70 5.02 9.57
CA ALA A 66 9.57 5.88 8.40
C ALA A 66 8.29 5.51 7.63
N VAL A 67 7.97 6.26 6.57
CA VAL A 67 6.91 5.86 5.64
C VAL A 67 7.35 4.58 4.91
N GLU A 68 6.65 3.48 5.16
CA GLU A 68 7.01 2.17 4.60
C GLU A 68 6.21 1.82 3.34
N LEU A 69 4.97 2.30 3.28
CA LEU A 69 4.09 2.13 2.13
C LEU A 69 3.07 3.27 2.09
N ALA A 70 2.97 3.94 0.97
CA ALA A 70 2.00 4.98 0.72
C ALA A 70 1.34 4.76 -0.65
N LEU A 71 0.02 4.70 -0.70
CA LEU A 71 -0.76 4.47 -1.91
C LEU A 71 -1.85 5.54 -2.06
N CYS A 72 -2.01 6.07 -3.26
CA CYS A 72 -3.21 6.83 -3.60
C CYS A 72 -4.41 5.89 -3.74
N GLU A 73 -5.62 6.43 -3.61
CA GLU A 73 -6.87 5.66 -3.70
C GLU A 73 -6.93 4.73 -4.92
N GLN A 74 -6.57 5.25 -6.10
CA GLN A 74 -6.59 4.46 -7.34
C GLN A 74 -5.60 3.27 -7.28
N CYS A 75 -4.39 3.50 -6.78
CA CYS A 75 -3.37 2.47 -6.67
C CYS A 75 -3.69 1.45 -5.58
N LEU A 76 -4.40 1.86 -4.53
CA LEU A 76 -4.95 0.95 -3.53
C LEU A 76 -6.02 0.04 -4.14
N GLY A 77 -6.92 0.60 -4.96
CA GLY A 77 -7.93 -0.18 -5.69
C GLY A 77 -7.30 -1.26 -6.57
N ASP A 78 -6.35 -0.87 -7.43
CA ASP A 78 -5.61 -1.82 -8.29
C ASP A 78 -4.93 -2.93 -7.46
N TYR A 79 -4.36 -2.57 -6.30
CA TYR A 79 -3.68 -3.51 -5.42
C TYR A 79 -4.65 -4.46 -4.73
N ALA A 80 -5.82 -3.98 -4.31
CA ALA A 80 -6.87 -4.79 -3.70
C ALA A 80 -7.43 -5.80 -4.70
N GLU A 81 -7.70 -5.40 -5.94
CA GLU A 81 -8.14 -6.30 -7.01
C GLU A 81 -7.11 -7.40 -7.28
N LEU A 82 -5.82 -7.05 -7.33
CA LEU A 82 -4.75 -8.03 -7.52
C LEU A 82 -4.70 -9.05 -6.38
N ILE A 83 -4.85 -8.60 -5.13
CA ILE A 83 -4.91 -9.49 -3.97
C ILE A 83 -6.15 -10.37 -4.02
N ALA A 84 -7.32 -9.81 -4.31
CA ALA A 84 -8.59 -10.55 -4.37
C ALA A 84 -8.53 -11.64 -5.46
N ALA A 85 -7.98 -11.32 -6.63
CA ALA A 85 -7.77 -12.27 -7.71
C ALA A 85 -6.77 -13.40 -7.33
N GLU A 86 -5.84 -13.16 -6.41
CA GLU A 86 -4.96 -14.21 -5.87
C GLU A 86 -5.66 -15.11 -4.86
N PHE A 87 -6.52 -14.57 -4.00
CA PHE A 87 -7.33 -15.37 -3.08
C PHE A 87 -8.33 -16.27 -3.83
N LEU A 88 -8.93 -15.78 -4.92
CA LEU A 88 -9.84 -16.55 -5.76
C LEU A 88 -9.13 -17.60 -6.65
N LYS A 89 -7.81 -17.55 -6.77
CA LYS A 89 -6.99 -18.55 -7.48
C LYS A 89 -6.47 -19.66 -6.56
N GLN A 90 -6.68 -19.57 -5.24
CA GLN A 90 -6.43 -20.69 -4.34
C GLN A 90 -7.62 -21.65 -4.41
N PRO A 91 -7.42 -22.94 -4.75
CA PRO A 91 -8.51 -23.91 -4.65
C PRO A 91 -8.99 -23.98 -3.19
N PRO A 92 -10.30 -24.14 -2.94
CA PRO A 92 -10.83 -24.10 -1.58
C PRO A 92 -10.38 -25.27 -0.69
N TYR A 93 -9.75 -26.32 -1.23
CA TYR A 93 -9.22 -27.44 -0.46
C TYR A 93 -7.94 -27.97 -1.15
N GLY A 94 -6.90 -28.23 -0.35
CA GLY A 94 -5.70 -28.95 -0.80
C GLY A 94 -6.00 -30.44 -1.05
N PRO A 95 -5.10 -31.17 -1.73
CA PRO A 95 -5.32 -32.60 -1.97
C PRO A 95 -5.22 -33.35 -0.64
N GLU A 96 -6.31 -34.02 -0.27
CA GLU A 96 -6.30 -35.13 0.70
C GLU A 96 -5.56 -36.35 0.12
#